data_AF-A0A1C2Y3F6-F1
#
_entry.id   AF-A0A1C2Y3F6-F1
#
_cell.length_a   1.000
_cell.length_b   1.000
_cell.length_c   1.000
_cell.angle_alpha   90.00
_cell.angle_beta   90.00
_cell.angle_gamma   90.00
#
_symmetry.space_group_name_H-M   'P 1'
#
loop_
_entity.id
_entity.type
_entity.pdbx_description
1 polymer ?
#
loop_
_entity_poly.entity_id
_entity_poly.type
_entity_poly.pdbx_seq_one_letter_code
_entity_poly.pdbx_strand_id
1 'polypeptide(L)'
;MDKLIKLLAPFGVMGIVFIVALTSAMAAGLAGAAAFTAAMAALGPGGMIGGVITLGVVGIVAKLAVDYGYDGIAIVVVKEQLKTKSKDILWSEISKKKFVSKDLKLKIKDYIDRA
;
A
#
# COMPACT_ATOMS: atom_id res chain seq x y z
N MET A 1 -8.19 15.75 6.35
CA MET A 1 -7.70 14.47 5.80
C MET A 1 -7.29 14.70 4.37
N ASP A 2 -6.05 14.39 4.03
CA ASP A 2 -5.54 14.59 2.67
C ASP A 2 -6.38 13.88 1.62
N LYS A 3 -6.62 14.58 0.50
CA LYS A 3 -7.33 14.03 -0.66
C LYS A 3 -6.65 12.75 -1.18
N LEU A 4 -5.33 12.67 -1.03
CA LEU A 4 -4.50 11.53 -1.40
C LEU A 4 -4.81 10.27 -0.56
N ILE A 5 -5.06 10.45 0.74
CA ILE A 5 -5.42 9.35 1.64
C ILE A 5 -6.78 8.77 1.25
N LYS A 6 -7.76 9.64 0.93
CA LYS A 6 -9.09 9.20 0.49
C LYS A 6 -9.04 8.43 -0.83
N LEU A 7 -8.08 8.75 -1.69
CA LEU A 7 -7.87 8.05 -2.97
C LEU A 7 -7.19 6.69 -2.77
N LEU A 8 -6.34 6.55 -1.74
CA LEU A 8 -5.68 5.29 -1.37
C LEU A 8 -6.58 4.39 -0.50
N ALA A 9 -7.48 4.98 0.28
CA ALA A 9 -8.40 4.30 1.19
C ALA A 9 -9.20 3.14 0.57
N PRO A 10 -9.76 3.22 -0.66
CA PRO A 10 -10.48 2.10 -1.26
C PRO A 10 -9.62 0.85 -1.50
N PHE A 11 -8.28 0.98 -1.57
CA PHE A 11 -7.39 -0.18 -1.67
C PHE A 11 -7.28 -0.95 -0.33
N GLY A 12 -7.61 -0.32 0.80
CA GLY A 12 -7.63 -0.94 2.13
C GLY A 12 -6.37 -1.76 2.46
N VAL A 13 -6.56 -2.98 2.96
CA VAL A 13 -5.46 -3.89 3.32
C VAL A 13 -4.63 -4.31 2.09
N MET A 14 -5.24 -4.36 0.90
CA MET A 14 -4.49 -4.63 -0.34
C MET A 14 -3.52 -3.49 -0.66
N GLY A 15 -3.88 -2.24 -0.34
CA GLY A 15 -2.99 -1.08 -0.48
C GLY A 15 -1.72 -1.22 0.38
N ILE A 16 -1.85 -1.73 1.61
CA ILE A 16 -0.70 -1.98 2.49
C ILE A 16 0.24 -3.02 1.86
N VAL A 17 -0.31 -4.13 1.34
CA VAL A 17 0.49 -5.17 0.66
C VAL A 17 1.18 -4.60 -0.59
N PHE A 18 0.47 -3.76 -1.35
CA PHE A 18 1.00 -3.14 -2.55
C PHE A 18 2.16 -2.17 -2.24
N ILE A 19 2.05 -1.36 -1.19
CA ILE A 19 3.15 -0.48 -0.73
C ILE A 19 4.37 -1.32 -0.34
N VAL A 20 4.18 -2.42 0.40
CA VAL A 20 5.29 -3.30 0.78
C VAL A 20 5.96 -3.90 -0.46
N ALA A 21 5.17 -4.39 -1.41
CA ALA A 21 5.69 -4.92 -2.68
C ALA A 21 6.42 -3.86 -3.52
N LEU A 22 5.94 -2.61 -3.52
CA LEU A 22 6.63 -1.50 -4.18
C LEU A 22 7.97 -1.20 -3.51
N THR A 23 8.00 -1.13 -2.19
CA THR A 23 9.24 -0.86 -1.45
C THR A 23 10.29 -1.94 -1.68
N SER A 24 9.89 -3.21 -1.77
CA SER A 24 10.82 -4.30 -2.08
C SER A 24 11.25 -4.30 -3.55
N ALA A 25 10.37 -3.96 -4.49
CA ALA A 25 10.71 -3.84 -5.90
C ALA A 25 11.67 -2.67 -6.19
N MET A 26 11.52 -1.55 -5.47
CA MET A 26 12.41 -0.38 -5.57
C MET A 26 13.85 -0.69 -5.13
N ALA A 27 14.07 -1.70 -4.29
CA ALA A 27 15.42 -2.13 -3.91
C ALA A 27 16.25 -2.63 -5.11
N ALA A 28 15.59 -3.09 -6.18
CA ALA A 28 16.24 -3.47 -7.43
C ALA A 28 16.56 -2.27 -8.35
N GLY A 29 16.22 -1.04 -7.95
CA GLY A 29 16.55 0.19 -8.65
C GLY A 29 16.01 0.25 -10.09
N LEU A 30 16.84 0.76 -11.00
CA LEU A 30 16.48 0.96 -12.42
C LEU A 30 16.12 -0.35 -13.13
N ALA A 31 16.79 -1.46 -12.76
CA ALA A 31 16.54 -2.78 -13.34
C ALA A 31 15.17 -3.33 -12.91
N GLY A 32 14.78 -3.12 -11.65
CA GLY A 32 13.44 -3.48 -11.15
C GLY A 32 12.32 -2.73 -11.87
N ALA A 33 12.51 -1.42 -12.08
CA ALA A 33 11.55 -0.60 -12.82
C ALA A 33 11.40 -1.07 -14.28
N ALA A 34 12.51 -1.33 -14.97
CA ALA A 34 12.48 -1.82 -16.35
C ALA A 34 11.81 -3.19 -16.47
N ALA A 35 12.11 -4.11 -15.55
CA ALA A 35 11.48 -5.44 -15.52
C ALA A 35 9.97 -5.35 -15.25
N PHE A 36 9.54 -4.46 -14.35
CA PHE A 36 8.13 -4.24 -14.06
C PHE A 36 7.37 -3.70 -15.30
N THR A 37 7.92 -2.68 -15.97
CA THR A 37 7.32 -2.14 -17.20
C THR A 37 7.30 -3.16 -18.33
N ALA A 38 8.37 -3.94 -18.50
CA ALA A 38 8.42 -5.00 -19.51
C ALA A 38 7.39 -6.11 -19.25
N ALA A 39 7.25 -6.54 -17.98
CA ALA A 39 6.24 -7.53 -17.60
C ALA A 39 4.81 -7.02 -17.84
N MET A 40 4.55 -5.73 -17.59
CA MET A 40 3.27 -5.12 -17.93
C MET A 40 3.04 -4.98 -19.43
N ALA A 41 4.05 -4.60 -20.21
CA ALA A 41 3.94 -4.57 -21.66
C ALA A 41 3.66 -5.97 -22.24
N ALA A 42 4.27 -7.01 -21.66
CA ALA A 42 4.05 -8.40 -22.05
C ALA A 42 2.62 -8.92 -21.76
N LEU A 43 1.92 -8.32 -20.79
CA LEU A 43 0.51 -8.61 -20.51
C LEU A 43 -0.46 -8.01 -21.56
N GLY A 44 0.07 -7.31 -22.57
CA GLY A 44 -0.71 -6.73 -23.68
C GLY A 44 -1.34 -5.36 -23.33
N PRO A 45 -2.36 -4.91 -24.09
CA PRO A 45 -2.95 -3.57 -23.94
C PRO A 45 -3.49 -3.30 -22.53
N GLY A 46 -4.06 -4.33 -21.88
CA GLY A 46 -4.54 -4.24 -20.50
C GLY A 46 -3.41 -4.03 -19.49
N GLY A 47 -2.21 -4.55 -19.77
CA GLY A 47 -1.02 -4.31 -18.96
C GLY A 47 -0.50 -2.88 -19.07
N MET A 48 -0.56 -2.24 -20.25
CA MET A 48 -0.23 -0.80 -20.34
C MET A 48 -1.21 0.08 -19.57
N ILE A 49 -2.53 -0.17 -19.69
CA ILE A 49 -3.54 0.58 -18.93
C ILE A 49 -3.35 0.38 -17.43
N GLY A 50 -3.17 -0.88 -17.00
CA GLY A 50 -2.85 -1.20 -15.62
C GLY A 50 -1.58 -0.49 -15.14
N GLY A 51 -0.57 -0.36 -16.00
CA GLY A 51 0.70 0.28 -15.67
C GLY A 51 0.56 1.76 -15.42
N VAL A 52 -0.23 2.46 -16.24
CA VAL A 52 -0.53 3.89 -16.02
C VAL A 52 -1.28 4.10 -14.70
N ILE A 53 -2.28 3.26 -14.41
CA ILE A 53 -3.01 3.32 -13.13
C ILE A 53 -2.05 3.07 -11.96
N THR A 54 -1.20 2.06 -12.08
CA THR A 54 -0.20 1.71 -11.07
C THR A 54 0.76 2.87 -10.82
N LEU A 55 1.25 3.53 -11.87
CA LEU A 55 2.10 4.73 -11.76
C LEU A 55 1.40 5.88 -11.02
N GLY A 56 0.10 6.09 -11.28
CA GLY A 56 -0.70 7.06 -10.53
C GLY A 56 -0.73 6.75 -9.03
N VAL A 57 -0.93 5.49 -8.65
CA VAL A 57 -0.90 5.05 -7.25
C VAL A 57 0.51 5.21 -6.65
N VAL A 58 1.56 4.86 -7.39
CA VAL A 58 2.95 5.04 -6.96
C VAL A 58 3.26 6.50 -6.68
N GLY A 59 2.81 7.43 -7.54
CA GLY A 59 3.00 8.86 -7.33
C GLY A 59 2.30 9.38 -6.06
N ILE A 60 1.10 8.87 -5.77
CA ILE A 60 0.36 9.18 -4.53
C ILE A 60 1.12 8.64 -3.31
N VAL A 61 1.55 7.38 -3.36
CA VAL A 61 2.31 6.74 -2.27
C VAL A 61 3.64 7.46 -2.05
N ALA A 62 4.36 7.86 -3.11
CA ALA A 62 5.62 8.59 -3.01
C ALA A 62 5.44 9.91 -2.26
N LYS A 63 4.38 10.67 -2.57
CA LYS A 63 4.07 11.90 -1.86
C LYS A 63 3.73 11.65 -0.39
N LEU A 64 2.87 10.66 -0.11
CA LEU A 64 2.53 10.30 1.27
C LEU A 64 3.74 9.72 2.03
N ALA A 65 4.71 9.10 1.36
CA ALA A 65 5.91 8.58 1.98
C ALA A 65 6.86 9.70 2.42
N VAL A 66 6.90 10.81 1.67
CA VAL A 66 7.63 12.03 2.09
C VAL A 66 6.95 12.66 3.31
N ASP A 67 5.61 12.72 3.32
CA ASP A 67 4.86 13.40 4.38
C ASP A 67 4.74 12.57 5.68
N TYR A 68 4.62 11.24 5.57
CA TYR A 68 4.28 10.34 6.70
C TYR A 68 5.27 9.19 6.92
N GLY A 69 6.19 8.93 5.99
CA GLY A 69 7.00 7.72 5.98
C GLY A 69 6.20 6.45 5.65
N TYR A 70 6.91 5.36 5.33
CA TYR A 70 6.29 4.11 4.89
C TYR A 70 5.33 3.48 5.92
N ASP A 71 5.71 3.46 7.19
CA ASP A 71 4.85 2.95 8.27
C ASP A 71 3.64 3.86 8.52
N GLY A 72 3.83 5.18 8.41
CA GLY A 72 2.78 6.17 8.61
C GLY A 72 1.68 6.06 7.56
N ILE A 73 2.02 5.76 6.31
CA ILE A 73 1.02 5.49 5.26
C ILE A 73 0.12 4.31 5.66
N ALA A 74 0.70 3.22 6.16
CA ALA A 74 -0.08 2.05 6.58
C ALA A 74 -1.04 2.39 7.73
N ILE A 75 -0.58 3.13 8.73
CA ILE A 75 -1.42 3.59 9.85
C ILE A 75 -2.56 4.48 9.36
N VAL A 76 -2.28 5.40 8.44
CA VAL A 76 -3.26 6.31 7.89
C VAL A 76 -4.32 5.58 7.06
N VAL A 77 -3.95 4.55 6.30
CA VAL A 77 -4.89 3.67 5.59
C VAL A 77 -5.74 2.87 6.58
N VAL A 78 -5.14 2.32 7.63
CA VAL A 78 -5.86 1.60 8.71
C VAL A 78 -6.86 2.53 9.40
N LYS A 79 -6.47 3.77 9.71
CA LYS A 79 -7.33 4.79 10.29
C LYS A 79 -8.57 5.06 9.43
N GLU A 80 -8.42 5.09 8.12
CA GLU A 80 -9.56 5.31 7.21
C GLU A 80 -10.46 4.06 7.15
N GLN A 81 -9.87 2.86 7.15
CA GLN A 81 -10.61 1.60 7.16
C GLN A 81 -11.39 1.37 8.47
N LEU A 82 -10.88 1.85 9.61
CA LEU A 82 -11.56 1.77 10.90
C LEU A 82 -12.87 2.56 10.98
N LYS A 83 -13.11 3.51 10.05
CA LYS A 83 -14.39 4.22 9.98
C LYS A 83 -15.51 3.40 9.36
N THR A 84 -15.14 2.43 8.53
CA THR A 84 -16.08 1.62 7.75
C THR A 84 -16.13 0.18 8.23
N LYS A 85 -15.06 -0.33 8.85
CA LYS A 85 -14.94 -1.69 9.38
C LYS A 85 -14.62 -1.70 10.88
N SER A 86 -15.12 -2.71 11.59
CA SER A 86 -14.75 -2.97 12.98
C SER A 86 -13.28 -3.40 13.13
N LYS A 87 -12.71 -3.07 14.29
CA LYS A 87 -11.31 -3.36 14.66
C LYS A 87 -10.92 -4.83 14.48
N ASP A 88 -11.77 -5.74 14.91
CA ASP A 88 -11.49 -7.19 14.90
C ASP A 88 -11.40 -7.74 13.47
N ILE A 89 -12.28 -7.26 12.59
CA ILE A 89 -12.31 -7.65 11.18
C ILE A 89 -11.04 -7.15 10.48
N LEU A 90 -10.67 -5.88 10.71
CA LEU A 90 -9.50 -5.28 10.09
C LEU A 90 -8.20 -5.94 10.57
N TRP A 91 -8.09 -6.22 11.86
CA TRP A 91 -6.95 -6.95 12.41
C TRP A 91 -6.87 -8.39 11.87
N SER A 92 -7.99 -9.09 11.73
CA SER A 92 -8.04 -10.42 11.12
C SER A 92 -7.56 -10.41 9.66
N GLU A 93 -7.93 -9.39 8.89
CA GLU A 93 -7.45 -9.23 7.51
C GLU A 93 -5.94 -8.97 7.44
N ILE A 94 -5.41 -8.08 8.28
CA ILE A 94 -3.99 -7.68 8.27
C ILE A 94 -3.09 -8.79 8.84
N SER A 95 -3.49 -9.43 9.94
CA SER A 95 -2.73 -10.50 10.58
C SER A 95 -2.50 -11.70 9.65
N LYS A 96 -3.50 -12.04 8.82
CA LYS A 96 -3.44 -13.13 7.83
C LYS A 96 -2.53 -12.83 6.63
N LYS A 97 -2.15 -11.57 6.36
CA LYS A 97 -1.28 -11.25 5.23
C LYS A 97 0.18 -11.64 5.52
N LYS A 98 0.73 -12.57 4.74
CA LYS A 98 2.13 -13.00 4.83
C LYS A 98 3.13 -11.94 4.36
N PHE A 99 2.72 -11.05 3.47
CA PHE A 99 3.56 -10.02 2.85
C PHE A 99 3.71 -8.74 3.70
N VAL A 100 3.30 -8.76 4.97
CA VAL A 100 3.44 -7.62 5.90
C VAL A 100 4.37 -8.04 7.03
N SER A 101 5.44 -7.27 7.27
CA SER A 101 6.44 -7.58 8.29
C SER A 101 5.85 -7.58 9.71
N LYS A 102 6.44 -8.38 10.61
CA LYS A 102 5.97 -8.50 12.00
C LYS A 102 5.99 -7.16 12.74
N ASP A 103 7.02 -6.35 12.49
CA ASP A 103 7.17 -5.01 13.07
C ASP A 103 6.02 -4.08 12.68
N LEU A 104 5.71 -4.01 11.38
CA LEU A 104 4.61 -3.21 10.86
C LEU A 104 3.25 -3.71 11.39
N LYS A 105 3.06 -5.03 11.52
CA LYS A 105 1.87 -5.59 12.16
C LYS A 105 1.73 -5.17 13.62
N LEU A 106 2.83 -5.14 14.38
CA LEU A 106 2.82 -4.69 15.77
C LEU A 106 2.43 -3.22 15.87
N LYS A 107 3.02 -2.35 15.05
CA LYS A 107 2.67 -0.92 14.99
C LYS A 107 1.19 -0.70 14.63
N ILE A 108 0.68 -1.44 13.66
CA ILE A 108 -0.74 -1.39 13.28
C ILE A 108 -1.63 -1.87 14.42
N LYS A 109 -1.26 -2.96 15.11
CA LYS A 109 -2.04 -3.49 16.24
C LYS A 109 -2.10 -2.49 17.38
N ASP A 110 -0.96 -1.94 17.78
CA ASP A 110 -0.87 -0.92 18.82
C ASP A 110 -1.72 0.31 18.46
N TYR A 111 -1.75 0.72 17.18
CA TYR A 111 -2.63 1.78 16.72
C TYR A 111 -4.12 1.42 16.84
N ILE A 112 -4.53 0.21 16.43
CA ILE A 112 -5.94 -0.24 16.51
C ILE A 112 -6.42 -0.36 17.96
N ASP A 113 -5.55 -0.85 18.85
CA ASP A 113 -5.85 -1.02 20.27
C ASP A 113 -6.02 0.33 20.99
N ARG A 114 -5.33 1.39 20.54
CA ARG A 114 -5.41 2.75 21.08
C ARG A 114 -6.47 3.66 20.44
N ALA A 115 -6.89 3.36 19.21
CA ALA A 115 -7.88 4.14 18.45
C ALA A 115 -9.30 3.98 19.00
#